data_AF-U2TC31-F1
#
_entry.id   AF-U2TC31-F1
#
_cell.length_a   1.000
_cell.length_b   1.000
_cell.length_c   1.000
_cell.angle_alpha   90.00
_cell.angle_beta   90.00
_cell.angle_gamma   90.00
#
_symmetry.space_group_name_H-M   'P 1'
#
loop_
_entity.id
_entity.type
_entity.pdbx_description
1 polymer ?
#
loop_
_entity_poly.entity_id
_entity_poly.type
_entity_poly.pdbx_seq_one_letter_code
_entity_poly.pdbx_strand_id
1 'polypeptide(L)'
;MDGVGIKVVGIGTVGNDVLNKMMKKEIAEVELVGIYANQGNLDKLNVESKILASEDLSEKVQSTFKNTDLVFILTEMSEKKNNEIACIVSEVAKTMGILTVVLVATSINSNGGTEEIKKLEEVSDTIIVLPLKKLVETDSSATFDKLFEKRDKIFIKNVEFITNLIKKQGVVNLDFDDVKIMLGNSGEGITAFGKGEGQDKVKLATEQTINSPFTKNIPKARKMLLRITAGPDIGLTDLQEITMIINEKFGADQTNMLWGYIMDIDLEDKIEVEMLITDFSK
;
A
#
# COMPACT_ATOMS: atom_id res chain seq x y z
N MET A 1 -2.24 -8.68 25.39
CA MET A 1 -2.51 -7.45 24.63
C MET A 1 -2.74 -7.91 23.23
N ASP A 2 -4.00 -7.87 22.79
CA ASP A 2 -4.40 -8.37 21.48
C ASP A 2 -3.63 -7.55 20.43
N GLY A 3 -2.89 -8.24 19.56
CA GLY A 3 -2.16 -7.59 18.49
C GLY A 3 -3.14 -6.96 17.50
N VAL A 4 -2.69 -5.92 16.80
CA VAL A 4 -3.47 -5.26 15.73
C VAL A 4 -3.95 -6.32 14.73
N GLY A 5 -5.26 -6.43 14.56
CA GLY A 5 -5.91 -7.34 13.62
C GLY A 5 -5.86 -6.74 12.21
N ILE A 6 -5.12 -7.38 11.31
CA ILE A 6 -4.90 -6.90 9.94
C ILE A 6 -5.51 -7.89 8.93
N LYS A 7 -6.38 -7.37 8.05
CA LYS A 7 -6.96 -8.14 6.94
C LYS A 7 -6.49 -7.61 5.59
N VAL A 8 -6.29 -8.50 4.64
CA VAL A 8 -6.01 -8.16 3.24
C VAL A 8 -7.06 -8.80 2.35
N VAL A 9 -7.80 -7.95 1.65
CA VAL A 9 -8.96 -8.32 0.87
C VAL A 9 -8.59 -8.23 -0.60
N GLY A 10 -8.69 -9.34 -1.31
CA GLY A 10 -8.53 -9.40 -2.76
C GLY A 10 -9.89 -9.30 -3.42
N ILE A 11 -10.08 -8.33 -4.31
CA ILE A 11 -11.30 -8.20 -5.10
C ILE A 11 -10.97 -8.46 -6.56
N GLY A 12 -11.84 -9.21 -7.22
CA GLY A 12 -11.68 -9.43 -8.66
C GLY A 12 -10.64 -10.51 -8.97
N THR A 13 -10.28 -10.67 -10.23
CA THR A 13 -9.18 -11.57 -10.62
C THR A 13 -7.86 -11.06 -10.04
N VAL A 14 -7.58 -9.77 -10.22
CA VAL A 14 -6.29 -9.16 -9.87
C VAL A 14 -6.02 -9.19 -8.38
N GLY A 15 -6.95 -8.70 -7.54
CA GLY A 15 -6.74 -8.69 -6.10
C GLY A 15 -6.51 -10.09 -5.55
N ASN A 16 -7.29 -11.06 -6.03
CA ASN A 16 -7.19 -12.44 -5.60
C ASN A 16 -5.92 -13.18 -6.10
N ASP A 17 -5.42 -12.85 -7.28
CA ASP A 17 -4.13 -13.34 -7.76
C ASP A 17 -2.97 -12.84 -6.88
N VAL A 18 -3.06 -11.60 -6.39
CA VAL A 18 -2.10 -11.06 -5.42
C VAL A 18 -2.18 -11.84 -4.11
N LEU A 19 -3.37 -12.14 -3.58
CA LEU A 19 -3.50 -12.96 -2.36
C LEU A 19 -2.83 -14.33 -2.51
N ASN A 20 -3.01 -15.00 -3.65
CA ASN A 20 -2.36 -16.28 -3.92
C ASN A 20 -0.82 -16.16 -3.88
N LYS A 21 -0.27 -15.03 -4.34
CA LYS A 21 1.17 -14.74 -4.27
C LYS A 21 1.61 -14.41 -2.84
N MET A 22 0.79 -13.71 -2.07
CA MET A 22 1.05 -13.42 -0.66
C MET A 22 1.10 -14.70 0.18
N MET A 23 0.15 -15.62 -0.03
CA MET A 23 0.16 -16.95 0.62
C MET A 23 1.46 -17.71 0.36
N LYS A 24 1.92 -17.75 -0.90
CA LYS A 24 3.16 -18.46 -1.27
C LYS A 24 4.41 -17.85 -0.67
N LYS A 25 4.37 -16.56 -0.31
CA LYS A 25 5.47 -15.83 0.32
C LYS A 25 5.42 -15.86 1.84
N GLU A 26 4.38 -16.46 2.42
CA GLU A 26 4.15 -16.50 3.87
C GLU A 26 4.26 -15.10 4.50
N ILE A 27 3.60 -14.11 3.88
CA ILE A 27 3.55 -12.76 4.44
C ILE A 27 2.88 -12.85 5.81
N ALA A 28 3.69 -12.71 6.86
CA ALA A 28 3.29 -13.04 8.23
C ALA A 28 2.20 -12.10 8.74
N GLU A 29 1.33 -12.66 9.59
CA GLU A 29 0.41 -11.94 10.49
C GLU A 29 -0.71 -11.10 9.83
N VAL A 30 -1.16 -11.51 8.65
CA VAL A 30 -2.38 -10.96 8.04
C VAL A 30 -3.38 -12.06 7.71
N GLU A 31 -4.67 -11.79 7.89
CA GLU A 31 -5.74 -12.67 7.44
C GLU A 31 -6.14 -12.30 6.01
N LEU A 32 -6.15 -13.28 5.10
CA LEU A 32 -6.47 -13.04 3.68
C LEU A 32 -7.94 -13.38 3.39
N VAL A 33 -8.63 -12.49 2.70
CA VAL A 33 -10.05 -12.63 2.33
C VAL A 33 -10.23 -12.43 0.84
N GLY A 34 -10.65 -13.48 0.13
CA GLY A 34 -10.97 -13.39 -1.30
C GLY A 34 -12.42 -13.01 -1.53
N ILE A 35 -12.70 -11.98 -2.33
CA ILE A 35 -14.05 -11.58 -2.72
C ILE A 35 -14.17 -11.63 -4.24
N TYR A 36 -15.19 -12.34 -4.72
CA TYR A 36 -15.42 -12.44 -6.16
C TYR A 36 -16.89 -12.69 -6.50
N ALA A 37 -17.31 -12.24 -7.67
CA ALA A 37 -18.69 -12.40 -8.14
C ALA A 37 -18.97 -13.75 -8.83
N ASN A 38 -17.94 -14.51 -9.15
CA ASN A 38 -18.06 -15.80 -9.84
C ASN A 38 -17.54 -16.93 -8.93
N GLN A 39 -18.43 -17.87 -8.60
CA GLN A 39 -18.11 -18.97 -7.69
C GLN A 39 -16.93 -19.82 -8.18
N GLY A 40 -16.89 -20.18 -9.47
CA GLY A 40 -15.85 -21.08 -10.00
C GLY A 40 -14.43 -20.49 -9.95
N ASN A 41 -14.28 -19.17 -10.00
CA ASN A 41 -12.99 -18.52 -9.78
C ASN A 41 -12.68 -18.33 -8.30
N LEU A 42 -13.69 -18.08 -7.46
CA LEU A 42 -13.54 -18.04 -6.00
C LEU A 42 -13.05 -19.41 -5.44
N ASP A 43 -13.55 -20.50 -6.01
CA ASP A 43 -13.16 -21.86 -5.63
C ASP A 43 -11.67 -22.14 -5.87
N LYS A 44 -11.08 -21.52 -6.92
CA LYS A 44 -9.65 -21.66 -7.26
C LYS A 44 -8.72 -20.88 -6.31
N LEU A 45 -9.25 -19.99 -5.48
CA LEU A 45 -8.42 -19.21 -4.56
C LEU A 45 -7.89 -20.08 -3.44
N ASN A 46 -6.62 -19.90 -3.10
CA ASN A 46 -5.99 -20.64 -2.03
C ASN A 46 -5.91 -19.80 -0.75
N VAL A 47 -7.04 -19.24 -0.34
CA VAL A 47 -7.20 -18.45 0.89
C VAL A 47 -8.32 -19.04 1.74
N GLU A 48 -8.20 -18.92 3.06
CA GLU A 48 -9.13 -19.54 4.01
C GLU A 48 -10.51 -18.88 3.98
N SER A 49 -10.55 -17.54 3.95
CA SER A 49 -11.79 -16.78 3.94
C SER A 49 -12.17 -16.35 2.52
N LYS A 50 -13.39 -16.68 2.11
CA LYS A 50 -13.89 -16.42 0.75
C LYS A 50 -15.33 -15.90 0.81
N ILE A 51 -15.61 -14.85 0.06
CA ILE A 51 -16.93 -14.22 0.00
C ILE A 51 -17.38 -14.20 -1.46
N LEU A 52 -18.48 -14.87 -1.75
CA LEU A 52 -19.20 -14.67 -3.02
C LEU A 52 -19.94 -13.33 -2.94
N ALA A 53 -19.66 -12.43 -3.89
CA ALA A 53 -20.33 -11.14 -3.97
C ALA A 53 -21.77 -11.30 -4.50
N SER A 54 -22.72 -11.17 -3.59
CA SER A 54 -24.17 -11.26 -3.79
C SER A 54 -24.90 -10.16 -2.98
N GLU A 55 -26.22 -10.18 -2.95
CA GLU A 55 -27.05 -9.13 -2.30
C GLU A 55 -26.74 -8.93 -0.80
N ASP A 56 -26.28 -9.98 -0.12
CA ASP A 56 -25.88 -10.01 1.29
C ASP A 56 -24.39 -9.70 1.52
N LEU A 57 -23.70 -9.11 0.54
CA LEU A 57 -22.26 -8.82 0.61
C LEU A 57 -21.90 -8.02 1.88
N SER A 58 -22.67 -6.98 2.22
CA SER A 58 -22.39 -6.15 3.38
C SER A 58 -22.43 -6.94 4.69
N GLU A 59 -23.40 -7.84 4.87
CA GLU A 59 -23.53 -8.68 6.07
C GLU A 59 -22.35 -9.67 6.17
N LYS A 60 -21.99 -10.30 5.04
CA LYS A 60 -20.83 -11.21 4.96
C LYS A 60 -19.52 -10.49 5.31
N VAL A 61 -19.33 -9.28 4.79
CA VAL A 61 -18.15 -8.44 5.08
C VAL A 61 -18.13 -8.05 6.56
N GLN A 62 -19.25 -7.57 7.12
CA GLN A 62 -19.35 -7.21 8.54
C GLN A 62 -18.98 -8.38 9.46
N SER A 63 -19.50 -9.59 9.17
CA SER A 63 -19.17 -10.76 9.96
C SER A 63 -17.70 -11.14 9.82
N THR A 64 -17.15 -11.06 8.60
CA THR A 64 -15.76 -11.40 8.33
C THR A 64 -14.79 -10.39 8.95
N PHE A 65 -15.15 -9.12 9.06
CA PHE A 65 -14.29 -8.03 9.56
C PHE A 65 -14.33 -7.83 11.08
N LYS A 66 -14.95 -8.74 11.83
CA LYS A 66 -14.86 -8.73 13.30
C LYS A 66 -13.39 -8.85 13.73
N ASN A 67 -13.04 -8.16 14.82
CA ASN A 67 -11.68 -8.13 15.39
C ASN A 67 -10.62 -7.67 14.37
N THR A 68 -10.94 -6.63 13.58
CA THR A 68 -10.03 -6.07 12.58
C THR A 68 -9.89 -4.58 12.83
N ASP A 69 -8.66 -4.12 12.87
CA ASP A 69 -8.29 -2.73 13.12
C ASP A 69 -7.88 -2.04 11.81
N LEU A 70 -7.26 -2.80 10.89
CA LEU A 70 -6.80 -2.34 9.59
C LEU A 70 -7.19 -3.34 8.49
N VAL A 71 -7.75 -2.82 7.41
CA VAL A 71 -8.00 -3.60 6.19
C VAL A 71 -7.32 -2.98 4.98
N PHE A 72 -6.62 -3.82 4.23
CA PHE A 72 -6.14 -3.52 2.88
C PHE A 72 -7.12 -4.08 1.87
N ILE A 73 -7.52 -3.29 0.88
CA ILE A 73 -8.40 -3.73 -0.21
C ILE A 73 -7.62 -3.63 -1.53
N LEU A 74 -7.36 -4.77 -2.17
CA LEU A 74 -6.60 -4.88 -3.41
C LEU A 74 -7.55 -5.07 -4.58
N THR A 75 -7.51 -4.15 -5.55
CA THR A 75 -8.38 -4.24 -6.74
C THR A 75 -7.75 -3.59 -7.97
N GLU A 76 -8.35 -3.84 -9.13
CA GLU A 76 -8.02 -3.18 -10.39
C GLU A 76 -9.26 -2.51 -10.98
N MET A 77 -9.09 -1.27 -11.42
CA MET A 77 -10.14 -0.43 -12.05
C MET A 77 -10.35 -0.79 -13.52
N SER A 78 -10.52 -2.08 -13.81
CA SER A 78 -10.79 -2.59 -15.16
C SER A 78 -12.23 -3.05 -15.34
N GLU A 79 -12.91 -3.43 -14.25
CA GLU A 79 -14.27 -3.97 -14.28
C GLU A 79 -15.19 -3.22 -13.32
N LYS A 80 -16.29 -2.66 -13.84
CA LYS A 80 -17.27 -1.89 -13.07
C LYS A 80 -17.77 -2.64 -11.82
N LYS A 81 -18.02 -3.94 -11.94
CA LYS A 81 -18.50 -4.77 -10.84
C LYS A 81 -17.48 -4.88 -9.69
N ASN A 82 -16.18 -4.96 -10.00
CA ASN A 82 -15.15 -4.99 -8.97
C ASN A 82 -15.03 -3.65 -8.24
N ASN A 83 -15.27 -2.53 -8.95
CA ASN A 83 -15.31 -1.20 -8.35
C ASN A 83 -16.50 -1.06 -7.39
N GLU A 84 -17.69 -1.54 -7.78
CA GLU A 84 -18.88 -1.55 -6.92
C GLU A 84 -18.66 -2.39 -5.65
N ILE A 85 -18.09 -3.60 -5.80
CA ILE A 85 -17.72 -4.45 -4.66
C ILE A 85 -16.70 -3.73 -3.76
N ALA A 86 -15.67 -3.10 -4.33
CA ALA A 86 -14.66 -2.37 -3.56
C ALA A 86 -15.27 -1.20 -2.77
N CYS A 87 -16.20 -0.45 -3.35
CA CYS A 87 -16.90 0.62 -2.63
C CYS A 87 -17.70 0.07 -1.44
N ILE A 88 -18.51 -0.98 -1.66
CA ILE A 88 -19.32 -1.59 -0.59
C ILE A 88 -18.42 -2.12 0.54
N VAL A 89 -17.34 -2.83 0.21
CA VAL A 89 -16.42 -3.38 1.20
C VAL A 89 -15.72 -2.27 2.00
N SER A 90 -15.30 -1.20 1.32
CA SER A 90 -14.63 -0.05 1.96
C SER A 90 -15.60 0.70 2.88
N GLU A 91 -16.82 0.96 2.42
CA GLU A 91 -17.87 1.64 3.19
C GLU A 91 -18.24 0.87 4.46
N VAL A 92 -18.38 -0.46 4.34
CA VAL A 92 -18.64 -1.32 5.49
C VAL A 92 -17.49 -1.26 6.50
N ALA A 93 -16.24 -1.40 6.04
CA ALA A 93 -15.07 -1.34 6.91
C ALA A 93 -14.97 0.00 7.64
N LYS A 94 -15.13 1.11 6.91
CA LYS A 94 -15.07 2.47 7.47
C LYS A 94 -16.20 2.71 8.47
N THR A 95 -17.41 2.24 8.19
CA THR A 95 -18.56 2.31 9.13
C THR A 95 -18.31 1.51 10.40
N MET A 96 -17.54 0.42 10.33
CA MET A 96 -17.11 -0.36 11.49
C MET A 96 -15.97 0.28 12.28
N GLY A 97 -15.43 1.43 11.84
CA GLY A 97 -14.31 2.12 12.50
C GLY A 97 -12.94 1.51 12.19
N ILE A 98 -12.85 0.67 11.16
CA ILE A 98 -11.63 0.01 10.70
C ILE A 98 -10.86 0.96 9.79
N LEU A 99 -9.56 1.11 10.03
CA LEU A 99 -8.69 1.88 9.14
C LEU A 99 -8.67 1.20 7.76
N THR A 100 -9.15 1.89 6.74
CA THR A 100 -9.45 1.29 5.43
C THR A 100 -8.52 1.85 4.36
N VAL A 101 -7.54 1.04 3.93
CA VAL A 101 -6.55 1.41 2.91
C VAL A 101 -6.84 0.63 1.62
N VAL A 102 -7.10 1.33 0.52
CA VAL A 102 -7.38 0.70 -0.78
C VAL A 102 -6.15 0.81 -1.67
N LEU A 103 -5.62 -0.32 -2.14
CA LEU A 103 -4.60 -0.36 -3.20
C LEU A 103 -5.29 -0.64 -4.53
N VAL A 104 -5.19 0.32 -5.45
CA VAL A 104 -5.89 0.25 -6.73
C VAL A 104 -4.95 0.40 -7.91
N ALA A 105 -5.02 -0.53 -8.85
CA ALA A 105 -4.34 -0.41 -10.13
C ALA A 105 -5.29 0.21 -11.16
N THR A 106 -4.83 1.23 -11.89
CA THR A 106 -5.60 1.78 -13.02
C THR A 106 -5.43 0.90 -14.26
N SER A 107 -6.31 1.02 -15.25
CA SER A 107 -6.08 0.32 -16.53
C SER A 107 -4.90 0.93 -17.31
N ILE A 108 -4.32 0.22 -18.27
CA ILE A 108 -3.19 0.74 -19.07
C ILE A 108 -3.61 1.94 -19.94
N ASN A 109 -4.88 1.96 -20.35
CA ASN A 109 -5.45 3.00 -21.20
C ASN A 109 -6.03 4.18 -20.39
N SER A 110 -6.04 4.08 -19.06
CA SER A 110 -6.60 5.11 -18.18
C SER A 110 -5.61 5.44 -17.08
N ASN A 111 -5.40 6.74 -16.86
CA ASN A 111 -4.69 7.19 -15.66
C ASN A 111 -5.57 7.12 -14.39
N GLY A 112 -6.78 6.56 -14.52
CA GLY A 112 -7.83 6.58 -13.50
C GLY A 112 -9.11 7.17 -14.09
N GLY A 113 -10.22 6.47 -13.93
CA GLY A 113 -11.55 7.08 -14.03
C GLY A 113 -11.74 7.95 -12.80
N THR A 114 -11.77 9.27 -12.98
CA THR A 114 -11.79 10.22 -11.87
C THR A 114 -13.00 10.02 -10.98
N GLU A 115 -14.12 9.51 -11.49
CA GLU A 115 -15.30 9.27 -10.67
C GLU A 115 -15.20 8.03 -9.80
N GLU A 116 -14.68 6.91 -10.30
CA GLU A 116 -14.59 5.68 -9.51
C GLU A 116 -13.54 5.81 -8.39
N ILE A 117 -12.40 6.45 -8.68
CA ILE A 117 -11.38 6.74 -7.68
C ILE A 117 -11.93 7.70 -6.62
N LYS A 118 -12.64 8.77 -7.02
CA LYS A 118 -13.28 9.70 -6.06
C LYS A 118 -14.32 9.01 -5.18
N LYS A 119 -15.16 8.15 -5.75
CA LYS A 119 -16.15 7.40 -4.97
C LYS A 119 -15.48 6.52 -3.92
N LEU A 120 -14.39 5.84 -4.29
CA LEU A 120 -13.62 5.07 -3.31
C LEU A 120 -12.95 5.96 -2.26
N GLU A 121 -12.41 7.11 -2.66
CA GLU A 121 -11.82 8.08 -1.73
C GLU A 121 -12.82 8.52 -0.66
N GLU A 122 -14.09 8.75 -1.03
CA GLU A 122 -15.16 9.11 -0.08
C GLU A 122 -15.41 8.00 0.96
N VAL A 123 -15.34 6.73 0.56
CA VAL A 123 -15.66 5.57 1.41
C VAL A 123 -14.45 4.84 1.98
N SER A 124 -13.23 5.37 1.82
CA SER A 124 -11.99 4.82 2.40
C SER A 124 -11.23 5.88 3.20
N ASP A 125 -10.23 5.47 3.98
CA ASP A 125 -9.35 6.41 4.66
C ASP A 125 -8.21 6.86 3.75
N THR A 126 -7.60 5.90 3.05
CA THR A 126 -6.52 6.15 2.10
C THR A 126 -6.74 5.33 0.83
N ILE A 127 -6.48 5.93 -0.32
CA ILE A 127 -6.44 5.22 -1.60
C ILE A 127 -5.06 5.37 -2.24
N ILE A 128 -4.33 4.27 -2.35
CA ILE A 128 -3.01 4.23 -3.00
C ILE A 128 -3.20 3.82 -4.45
N VAL A 129 -3.01 4.77 -5.35
CA VAL A 129 -3.22 4.58 -6.79
C VAL A 129 -1.92 4.14 -7.45
N LEU A 130 -1.99 3.03 -8.19
CA LEU A 130 -0.91 2.50 -9.01
C LEU A 130 -1.26 2.66 -10.51
N PRO A 131 -0.74 3.71 -11.18
CA PRO A 131 -1.03 3.92 -12.59
C PRO A 131 -0.26 2.91 -13.46
N LEU A 132 -0.95 1.95 -14.07
CA LEU A 132 -0.30 0.96 -14.93
C LEU A 132 0.37 1.61 -16.16
N LYS A 133 -0.18 2.73 -16.65
CA LYS A 133 0.44 3.49 -17.73
C LYS A 133 1.87 3.94 -17.39
N LYS A 134 2.11 4.44 -16.17
CA LYS A 134 3.45 4.85 -15.71
C LYS A 134 4.41 3.67 -15.66
N LEU A 135 3.92 2.46 -15.35
CA LEU A 135 4.75 1.26 -15.41
C LEU A 135 5.14 0.88 -16.84
N VAL A 136 4.22 0.98 -17.79
CA VAL A 136 4.49 0.75 -19.22
C VAL A 136 5.50 1.75 -19.77
N GLU A 137 5.38 3.03 -19.40
CA GLU A 137 6.31 4.09 -19.82
C GLU A 137 7.75 3.85 -19.32
N THR A 138 7.93 3.12 -18.22
CA THR A 138 9.27 2.82 -17.69
C THR A 138 9.98 1.67 -18.39
N ASP A 139 9.25 0.80 -19.07
CA ASP A 139 9.78 -0.31 -19.85
C ASP A 139 8.79 -0.64 -20.98
N SER A 140 8.90 0.09 -22.09
CA SER A 140 8.02 -0.06 -23.25
C SER A 140 8.18 -1.41 -23.97
N SER A 141 9.21 -2.18 -23.63
CA SER A 141 9.48 -3.52 -24.16
C SER A 141 8.89 -4.64 -23.31
N ALA A 142 8.35 -4.31 -22.13
CA ALA A 142 7.79 -5.29 -21.20
C ALA A 142 6.56 -6.00 -21.79
N THR A 143 6.47 -7.31 -21.55
CA THR A 143 5.25 -8.07 -21.81
C THR A 143 4.19 -7.76 -20.75
N PHE A 144 2.91 -8.04 -21.06
CA PHE A 144 1.82 -7.92 -20.07
C PHE A 144 2.09 -8.73 -18.80
N ASP A 145 2.64 -9.94 -18.93
CA ASP A 145 2.97 -10.79 -17.78
C ASP A 145 3.99 -10.11 -16.85
N LYS A 146 5.06 -9.53 -17.40
CA LYS A 146 6.07 -8.79 -16.62
C LYS A 146 5.47 -7.54 -15.97
N LEU A 147 4.58 -6.84 -16.68
CA LEU A 147 3.89 -5.67 -16.16
C LEU A 147 3.01 -6.04 -14.95
N PHE A 148 2.19 -7.08 -15.07
CA PHE A 148 1.32 -7.53 -13.99
C PHE A 148 2.11 -8.13 -12.82
N GLU A 149 3.22 -8.82 -13.09
CA GLU A 149 4.12 -9.26 -12.03
C GLU A 149 4.69 -8.07 -11.24
N LYS A 150 5.07 -6.99 -11.94
CA LYS A 150 5.53 -5.74 -11.30
C LYS A 150 4.41 -5.06 -10.50
N ARG A 151 3.19 -5.00 -11.03
CA ARG A 151 1.99 -4.52 -10.31
C ARG A 151 1.79 -5.28 -9.01
N ASP A 152 1.76 -6.60 -9.08
CA ASP A 152 1.49 -7.47 -7.93
C ASP A 152 2.60 -7.37 -6.88
N LYS A 153 3.86 -7.27 -7.32
CA LYS A 153 4.99 -6.98 -6.43
C LYS A 153 4.83 -5.66 -5.70
N ILE A 154 4.32 -4.62 -6.35
CA ILE A 154 4.09 -3.31 -5.72
C ILE A 154 2.94 -3.38 -4.71
N PHE A 155 1.84 -4.09 -5.02
CA PHE A 155 0.75 -4.31 -4.06
C PHE A 155 1.24 -5.03 -2.80
N ILE A 156 2.00 -6.11 -2.98
CA ILE A 156 2.59 -6.86 -1.87
C ILE A 156 3.48 -5.95 -1.02
N LYS A 157 4.38 -5.20 -1.67
CA LYS A 157 5.27 -4.26 -0.97
C LYS A 157 4.52 -3.19 -0.18
N ASN A 158 3.41 -2.68 -0.70
CA ASN A 158 2.58 -1.70 -0.01
C ASN A 158 1.98 -2.27 1.29
N VAL A 159 1.42 -3.48 1.21
CA VAL A 159 0.90 -4.17 2.40
C VAL A 159 2.02 -4.44 3.40
N GLU A 160 3.15 -4.98 2.94
CA GLU A 160 4.32 -5.27 3.78
C GLU A 160 4.86 -3.99 4.44
N PHE A 161 4.98 -2.91 3.70
CA PHE A 161 5.48 -1.63 4.19
C PHE A 161 4.65 -1.13 5.38
N ILE A 162 3.34 -1.01 5.21
CA ILE A 162 2.45 -0.47 6.26
C ILE A 162 2.32 -1.47 7.42
N THR A 163 2.21 -2.78 7.12
CA THR A 163 2.13 -3.83 8.15
C THR A 163 3.40 -3.88 9.01
N ASN A 164 4.57 -3.83 8.38
CA ASN A 164 5.84 -3.90 9.09
C ASN A 164 6.11 -2.66 9.94
N LEU A 165 5.59 -1.48 9.56
CA LEU A 165 5.67 -0.29 10.41
C LEU A 165 4.96 -0.48 11.76
N ILE A 166 3.90 -1.28 11.77
CA ILE A 166 3.09 -1.55 12.97
C ILE A 166 3.66 -2.74 13.75
N LYS A 167 4.09 -3.80 13.05
CA LYS A 167 4.37 -5.11 13.64
C LYS A 167 5.85 -5.36 13.94
N LYS A 168 6.76 -4.85 13.10
CA LYS A 168 8.19 -5.15 13.27
C LYS A 168 8.81 -4.20 14.28
N GLN A 169 9.51 -4.77 15.26
CA GLN A 169 10.34 -4.01 16.17
C GLN A 169 11.59 -3.51 15.45
N GLY A 170 11.77 -2.21 15.43
CA GLY A 170 12.97 -1.49 15.00
C GLY A 170 13.60 -0.70 16.14
N VAL A 171 14.59 0.12 15.76
CA VAL A 171 15.25 1.06 16.67
C VAL A 171 14.35 2.28 16.91
N VAL A 172 13.62 2.71 15.88
CA VAL A 172 12.57 3.73 15.98
C VAL A 172 11.26 3.05 15.59
N ASN A 173 10.44 2.76 16.60
CA ASN A 173 9.15 2.09 16.45
C ASN A 173 8.03 3.11 16.30
N LEU A 174 7.01 2.73 15.54
CA LEU A 174 5.74 3.43 15.45
C LEU A 174 4.67 2.53 16.08
N ASP A 175 3.68 3.14 16.71
CA ASP A 175 2.50 2.40 17.12
C ASP A 175 1.38 2.47 16.05
N PHE A 176 0.31 1.71 16.27
CA PHE A 176 -0.82 1.70 15.35
C PHE A 176 -1.61 3.00 15.35
N ASP A 177 -1.68 3.71 16.47
CA ASP A 177 -2.42 4.95 16.58
C ASP A 177 -1.75 6.05 15.76
N ASP A 178 -0.41 6.10 15.73
CA ASP A 178 0.37 6.98 14.87
C ASP A 178 0.06 6.71 13.38
N VAL A 179 0.07 5.45 12.96
CA VAL A 179 -0.27 5.05 11.58
C VAL A 179 -1.72 5.42 11.26
N LYS A 180 -2.65 5.22 12.20
CA LYS A 180 -4.07 5.56 12.05
C LYS A 180 -4.28 7.06 11.90
N ILE A 181 -3.53 7.91 12.61
CA ILE A 181 -3.58 9.38 12.44
C ILE A 181 -3.06 9.79 11.06
N MET A 182 -2.00 9.14 10.59
CA MET A 182 -1.40 9.44 9.29
C MET A 182 -2.30 9.04 8.12
N LEU A 183 -2.88 7.85 8.16
CA LEU A 183 -3.67 7.30 7.04
C LEU A 183 -5.16 7.64 7.15
N GLY A 184 -5.68 7.90 8.35
CA GLY A 184 -7.08 8.26 8.56
C GLY A 184 -7.50 9.47 7.72
N ASN A 185 -8.52 9.26 6.87
CA ASN A 185 -9.04 10.24 5.90
C ASN A 185 -7.96 11.04 5.17
N SER A 186 -6.87 10.39 4.77
CA SER A 186 -5.74 11.03 4.06
C SER A 186 -5.96 11.17 2.56
N GLY A 187 -7.02 10.58 2.02
CA GLY A 187 -7.38 10.64 0.60
C GLY A 187 -6.40 9.88 -0.29
N GLU A 188 -6.19 10.39 -1.51
CA GLU A 188 -5.25 9.79 -2.47
C GLU A 188 -3.80 9.82 -1.96
N GLY A 189 -3.11 8.70 -2.17
CA GLY A 189 -1.73 8.48 -1.76
C GLY A 189 -0.89 7.84 -2.85
N ILE A 190 0.42 8.07 -2.77
CA ILE A 190 1.41 7.51 -3.67
C ILE A 190 2.53 6.90 -2.86
N THR A 191 2.95 5.69 -3.24
CA THR A 191 4.15 5.05 -2.69
C THR A 191 5.36 5.13 -3.59
N ALA A 192 6.53 5.22 -2.97
CA ALA A 192 7.80 5.05 -3.62
C ALA A 192 8.72 4.17 -2.77
N PHE A 193 9.62 3.46 -3.47
CA PHE A 193 10.55 2.52 -2.87
C PHE A 193 11.92 2.76 -3.48
N GLY A 194 12.93 2.88 -2.64
CA GLY A 194 14.33 3.02 -3.04
C GLY A 194 15.22 2.03 -2.30
N LYS A 195 16.31 1.65 -2.94
CA LYS A 195 17.37 0.82 -2.38
C LYS A 195 18.71 1.41 -2.76
N GLY A 196 19.70 1.21 -1.90
CA GLY A 196 21.06 1.63 -2.15
C GLY A 196 22.03 0.66 -1.51
N GLU A 197 23.25 0.63 -2.05
CA GLU A 197 24.32 -0.23 -1.57
C GLU A 197 25.68 0.47 -1.63
N GLY A 198 26.61 0.02 -0.79
CA GLY A 198 27.98 0.53 -0.71
C GLY A 198 28.08 1.94 -0.13
N GLN A 199 29.14 2.66 -0.51
CA GLN A 199 29.47 3.96 0.06
C GLN A 199 28.40 5.04 -0.22
N ASP A 200 27.70 4.94 -1.35
CA ASP A 200 26.66 5.88 -1.77
C ASP A 200 25.24 5.39 -1.42
N LYS A 201 25.08 4.35 -0.58
CA LYS A 201 23.79 3.70 -0.30
C LYS A 201 22.66 4.67 0.05
N VAL A 202 22.96 5.67 0.88
CA VAL A 202 22.00 6.70 1.35
C VAL A 202 21.51 7.53 0.17
N LYS A 203 22.44 8.05 -0.62
CA LYS A 203 22.16 8.86 -1.80
C LYS A 203 21.36 8.06 -2.83
N LEU A 204 21.81 6.85 -3.16
CA LEU A 204 21.15 5.99 -4.16
C LEU A 204 19.71 5.65 -3.77
N ALA A 205 19.47 5.24 -2.52
CA ALA A 205 18.13 4.91 -2.06
C ALA A 205 17.21 6.13 -2.05
N THR A 206 17.73 7.29 -1.63
CA THR A 206 16.97 8.54 -1.62
C THR A 206 16.64 9.00 -3.03
N GLU A 207 17.62 9.03 -3.93
CA GLU A 207 17.43 9.39 -5.34
C GLU A 207 16.44 8.47 -6.04
N GLN A 208 16.51 7.15 -5.79
CA GLN A 208 15.55 6.20 -6.35
C GLN A 208 14.14 6.43 -5.81
N THR A 209 14.00 6.76 -4.53
CA THR A 209 12.71 7.06 -3.89
C THR A 209 12.08 8.31 -4.49
N ILE A 210 12.82 9.43 -4.50
CA ILE A 210 12.27 10.72 -4.94
C ILE A 210 12.06 10.80 -6.45
N ASN A 211 12.83 10.06 -7.24
CA ASN A 211 12.71 10.03 -8.71
C ASN A 211 11.88 8.85 -9.22
N SER A 212 11.15 8.18 -8.33
CA SER A 212 10.20 7.12 -8.69
C SER A 212 9.27 7.59 -9.84
N PRO A 213 8.93 6.71 -10.79
CA PRO A 213 7.97 7.03 -11.84
C PRO A 213 6.64 7.56 -11.28
N PHE A 214 6.26 7.10 -10.09
CA PHE A 214 5.00 7.46 -9.45
C PHE A 214 5.02 8.85 -8.81
N THR A 215 6.18 9.33 -8.38
CA THR A 215 6.35 10.63 -7.68
C THR A 215 6.62 11.80 -8.62
N LYS A 216 6.66 11.58 -9.93
CA LYS A 216 6.85 12.66 -10.91
C LYS A 216 5.62 13.57 -10.97
N ASN A 217 5.87 14.88 -10.89
CA ASN A 217 4.89 15.96 -11.05
C ASN A 217 3.70 15.88 -10.08
N ILE A 218 3.95 15.42 -8.85
CA ILE A 218 2.92 15.38 -7.82
C ILE A 218 2.88 16.71 -7.06
N PRO A 219 1.72 17.11 -6.53
CA PRO A 219 1.64 18.25 -5.61
C PRO A 219 2.44 17.98 -4.35
N LYS A 220 2.67 19.04 -3.56
CA LYS A 220 3.21 18.89 -2.22
C LYS A 220 2.22 18.11 -1.33
N ALA A 221 2.72 17.34 -0.39
CA ALA A 221 1.95 16.50 0.52
C ALA A 221 2.01 17.08 1.93
N ARG A 222 0.88 17.02 2.65
CA ARG A 222 0.81 17.40 4.07
C ARG A 222 1.11 16.23 5.01
N LYS A 223 1.04 14.99 4.54
CA LYS A 223 1.29 13.79 5.35
C LYS A 223 2.29 12.86 4.63
N MET A 224 3.30 12.40 5.38
CA MET A 224 4.31 11.46 4.89
C MET A 224 4.58 10.37 5.90
N LEU A 225 4.49 9.13 5.45
CA LEU A 225 4.90 7.95 6.20
C LEU A 225 6.17 7.39 5.56
N LEU A 226 7.22 7.21 6.35
CA LEU A 226 8.52 6.74 5.90
C LEU A 226 8.98 5.54 6.73
N ARG A 227 9.60 4.57 6.07
CA ARG A 227 10.33 3.50 6.73
C ARG A 227 11.71 3.39 6.14
N ILE A 228 12.70 3.31 7.01
CA ILE A 228 14.08 3.08 6.63
C ILE A 228 14.49 1.73 7.23
N THR A 229 15.02 0.84 6.40
CA THR A 229 15.64 -0.41 6.86
C THR A 229 17.08 -0.42 6.40
N ALA A 230 18.04 -0.59 7.31
CA ALA A 230 19.46 -0.52 6.95
C ALA A 230 20.32 -1.43 7.83
N GLY A 231 21.51 -1.75 7.32
CA GLY A 231 22.57 -2.41 8.07
C GLY A 231 23.02 -1.66 9.34
N PRO A 232 23.83 -2.31 10.19
CA PRO A 232 24.35 -1.74 11.43
C PRO A 232 25.34 -0.57 11.21
N ASP A 233 25.76 -0.37 9.96
CA ASP A 233 26.70 0.63 9.49
C ASP A 233 26.01 1.95 9.06
N ILE A 234 24.74 2.15 9.42
CA ILE A 234 24.01 3.40 9.17
C ILE A 234 24.19 4.39 10.33
N GLY A 235 24.47 5.66 10.00
CA GLY A 235 24.58 6.74 10.98
C GLY A 235 23.27 7.51 11.18
N LEU A 236 23.14 8.20 12.32
CA LEU A 236 22.00 9.10 12.57
C LEU A 236 21.91 10.22 11.52
N THR A 237 23.05 10.75 11.08
CA THR A 237 23.13 11.79 10.05
C THR A 237 22.58 11.31 8.71
N ASP A 238 22.78 10.03 8.37
CA ASP A 238 22.27 9.43 7.15
C ASP A 238 20.73 9.38 7.16
N LEU A 239 20.15 8.99 8.30
CA LEU A 239 18.70 8.99 8.50
C LEU A 239 18.12 10.41 8.40
N GLN A 240 18.78 11.38 9.02
CA GLN A 240 18.39 12.78 8.95
C GLN A 240 18.45 13.32 7.52
N GLU A 241 19.50 13.01 6.76
CA GLU A 241 19.65 13.40 5.36
C GLU A 241 18.49 12.89 4.50
N ILE A 242 18.13 11.60 4.63
CA ILE A 242 17.00 11.00 3.91
C ILE A 242 15.70 11.76 4.20
N THR A 243 15.38 11.94 5.49
CA THR A 243 14.14 12.62 5.91
C THR A 243 14.08 14.07 5.41
N MET A 244 15.21 14.80 5.48
CA MET A 244 15.32 16.18 5.01
C MET A 244 15.08 16.28 3.51
N ILE A 245 15.77 15.47 2.69
CA ILE A 245 15.63 15.50 1.23
C ILE A 245 14.20 15.16 0.80
N ILE A 246 13.59 14.15 1.43
CA ILE A 246 12.20 13.76 1.15
C ILE A 246 11.24 14.91 1.49
N ASN A 247 11.41 15.51 2.67
CA ASN A 247 10.56 16.62 3.11
C ASN A 247 10.74 17.86 2.22
N GLU A 248 11.96 18.22 1.84
CA GLU A 248 12.21 19.33 0.92
C GLU A 248 11.56 19.09 -0.45
N LYS A 249 11.65 17.84 -0.94
CA LYS A 249 11.11 17.49 -2.26
C LYS A 249 9.59 17.50 -2.27
N PHE A 250 8.95 16.87 -1.30
CA PHE A 250 7.51 16.60 -1.34
C PHE A 250 6.69 17.37 -0.30
N GLY A 251 7.31 17.98 0.70
CA GLY A 251 6.62 18.62 1.82
C GLY A 251 5.94 19.92 1.42
N ALA A 252 4.72 20.11 1.91
CA ALA A 252 4.02 21.38 1.95
C ALA A 252 4.53 22.23 3.13
N ASP A 253 4.08 23.49 3.21
CA ASP A 253 4.46 24.43 4.27
C ASP A 253 4.25 23.88 5.70
N GLN A 254 3.19 23.08 5.88
CA GLN A 254 2.92 22.32 7.08
C GLN A 254 2.82 20.84 6.70
N THR A 255 3.91 20.11 6.93
CA THR A 255 3.99 18.67 6.67
C THR A 255 4.16 17.93 7.98
N ASN A 256 3.31 16.93 8.19
CA ASN A 256 3.52 15.93 9.22
C ASN A 256 4.27 14.74 8.61
N MET A 257 5.47 14.47 9.11
CA MET A 257 6.28 13.33 8.69
C MET A 257 6.43 12.36 9.86
N LEU A 258 5.90 11.16 9.67
CA LEU A 258 6.06 10.02 10.57
C LEU A 258 7.07 9.05 9.96
N TRP A 259 8.11 8.68 10.69
CA TRP A 259 9.14 7.78 10.16
C TRP A 259 9.58 6.73 11.18
N GLY A 260 9.77 5.51 10.70
CA GLY A 260 10.31 4.39 11.46
C GLY A 260 11.67 3.95 10.92
N TYR A 261 12.49 3.35 11.79
CA TYR A 261 13.80 2.81 11.42
C TYR A 261 14.00 1.42 12.01
N ILE A 262 14.36 0.46 11.15
CA ILE A 262 14.70 -0.91 11.53
C ILE A 262 16.15 -1.19 11.13
N MET A 263 16.92 -1.65 12.11
CA MET A 263 18.24 -2.21 11.85
C MET A 263 18.08 -3.67 11.43
N ASP A 264 18.59 -4.02 10.26
CA ASP A 264 18.60 -5.38 9.74
C ASP A 264 20.04 -5.80 9.44
N ILE A 265 20.54 -6.78 10.18
CA ILE A 265 21.94 -7.24 10.09
C ILE A 265 22.22 -7.88 8.72
N ASP A 266 21.20 -8.46 8.07
CA ASP A 266 21.34 -9.07 6.75
C ASP A 266 21.47 -8.02 5.62
N LEU A 267 21.28 -6.74 5.95
CA LEU A 267 21.44 -5.59 5.05
C LEU A 267 22.75 -4.83 5.29
N GLU A 268 23.83 -5.50 5.72
CA GLU A 268 25.16 -4.89 5.73
C GLU A 268 25.49 -4.25 4.37
N ASP A 269 26.06 -3.03 4.42
CA ASP A 269 26.30 -2.15 3.26
C ASP A 269 25.05 -1.78 2.44
N LYS A 270 23.83 -2.03 2.93
CA LYS A 270 22.58 -1.80 2.21
C LYS A 270 21.58 -0.98 3.00
N ILE A 271 20.71 -0.31 2.26
CA ILE A 271 19.58 0.45 2.79
C ILE A 271 18.37 0.33 1.88
N GLU A 272 17.20 0.25 2.48
CA GLU A 272 15.90 0.32 1.83
C GLU A 272 15.10 1.48 2.43
N VAL A 273 14.52 2.29 1.56
CA VAL A 273 13.66 3.43 1.92
C VAL A 273 12.29 3.20 1.29
N GLU A 274 11.25 3.20 2.11
CA GLU A 274 9.86 2.99 1.71
C GLU A 274 9.04 4.20 2.16
N MET A 275 8.30 4.82 1.24
CA MET A 275 7.59 6.05 1.51
C MET A 275 6.15 5.97 0.99
N LEU A 276 5.21 6.48 1.78
CA LEU A 276 3.84 6.81 1.38
C LEU A 276 3.59 8.30 1.66
N ILE A 277 3.14 9.02 0.65
CA ILE A 277 2.76 10.43 0.76
C ILE A 277 1.29 10.59 0.37
N THR A 278 0.57 11.36 1.17
CA THR A 278 -0.89 11.52 1.10
C THR A 278 -1.27 12.97 1.40
N ASP A 279 -2.56 13.28 1.32
CA ASP A 279 -3.11 14.59 1.68
C ASP A 279 -2.44 15.74 0.89
N PHE A 280 -2.51 15.60 -0.44
CA PHE A 280 -1.90 16.55 -1.38
C PHE A 280 -2.51 17.95 -1.26
N SER A 281 -1.67 18.99 -1.42
CA SER A 281 -2.09 20.38 -1.53
C SER A 281 -2.86 20.58 -2.83
N LYS A 282 -4.05 21.17 -2.75
CA LYS A 282 -4.85 21.56 -3.91
C LYS A 282 -4.30 22.82 -4.56
#